data_AF-A0A7S0TD02-F1
#
_entry.id   AF-A0A7S0TD02-F1
#
_cell.length_a   1.000
_cell.length_b   1.000
_cell.length_c   1.000
_cell.angle_alpha   90.00
_cell.angle_beta   90.00
_cell.angle_gamma   90.00
#
_symmetry.space_group_name_H-M   'P 1'
#
loop_
_entity.id
_entity.type
_entity.pdbx_description
1 polymer ?
#
loop_
_entity_poly.entity_id
_entity_poly.type
_entity_poly.pdbx_seq_one_letter_code
_entity_poly.pdbx_strand_id
1 'polypeptide(L)'
;GSYATNGVESVRYILEHSRAAIVVVEGAKQAAKVEAALRRDALGVRAVVAYGEDREPFERGATALVRRLRWAEFVAIEGPDVTLEAARQRPGQTCTLIYTSGTTGSPKAVAISHDNITWIVRTFAAMMGFGHAGHERLVSYLPLSHIAAQAIDVYANLCTVGRRVGDDDYGARVEAATVYFAR
;
A
#
# COMPACT_ATOMS: atom_id res chain seq x y z
N GLY A 1 4.50 -2.17 -3.12
CA GLY A 1 3.84 -1.40 -4.19
C GLY A 1 4.58 -1.55 -5.51
N SER A 2 3.91 -1.26 -6.62
CA SER A 2 4.48 -1.21 -7.97
C SER A 2 4.30 0.19 -8.53
N TYR A 3 5.36 0.76 -9.13
CA TYR A 3 5.32 2.08 -9.72
C TYR A 3 4.26 2.18 -10.83
N ALA A 4 3.48 3.27 -10.82
CA ALA A 4 2.48 3.57 -11.85
C ALA A 4 3.10 3.75 -13.25
N THR A 5 4.40 4.04 -13.32
CA THR A 5 5.19 4.19 -14.55
C THR A 5 5.71 2.86 -15.11
N ASN A 6 5.61 1.76 -14.37
CA ASN A 6 6.03 0.44 -14.87
C ASN A 6 5.26 0.07 -16.14
N GLY A 7 5.96 -0.51 -17.12
CA GLY A 7 5.36 -1.08 -18.34
C GLY A 7 4.63 -2.39 -18.08
N VAL A 8 3.92 -2.88 -19.10
CA VAL A 8 3.07 -4.10 -19.02
C VAL A 8 3.88 -5.33 -18.60
N GLU A 9 5.07 -5.54 -19.15
CA GLU A 9 5.92 -6.71 -18.81
C GLU A 9 6.38 -6.68 -17.35
N SER A 10 6.77 -5.51 -16.84
CA SER A 10 7.13 -5.34 -15.42
C SER A 10 5.94 -5.59 -14.51
N VAL A 11 4.74 -5.12 -14.90
CA VAL A 11 3.50 -5.39 -14.16
C VAL A 11 3.20 -6.89 -14.16
N ARG A 12 3.31 -7.57 -15.31
CA ARG A 12 3.14 -9.04 -15.39
C ARG A 12 4.07 -9.74 -14.42
N TYR A 13 5.37 -9.51 -14.52
CA TYR A 13 6.35 -10.13 -13.62
C TYR A 13 6.01 -9.91 -12.13
N ILE A 14 5.61 -8.70 -11.74
CA ILE A 14 5.25 -8.39 -10.35
C ILE A 14 4.00 -9.18 -9.93
N LEU A 15 2.97 -9.28 -10.76
CA LEU A 15 1.75 -10.03 -10.44
C LEU A 15 2.06 -11.52 -10.22
N GLU A 16 2.89 -12.10 -11.09
CA GLU A 16 3.29 -13.51 -11.01
C GLU A 16 4.16 -13.78 -9.78
N HIS A 17 5.18 -12.94 -9.56
CA HIS A 17 6.12 -13.10 -8.46
C HIS A 17 5.47 -12.86 -7.09
N SER A 18 4.58 -11.86 -6.98
CA SER A 18 3.91 -11.54 -5.73
C SER A 18 2.78 -12.52 -5.39
N ARG A 19 2.27 -13.27 -6.38
CA ARG A 19 1.05 -14.08 -6.27
C ARG A 19 -0.15 -13.26 -5.79
N ALA A 20 -0.22 -12.00 -6.21
CA ALA A 20 -1.29 -11.10 -5.80
C ALA A 20 -2.66 -11.65 -6.22
N ALA A 21 -3.61 -11.71 -5.28
CA ALA A 21 -4.98 -12.12 -5.56
C ALA A 21 -5.87 -10.96 -6.02
N ILE A 22 -5.52 -9.72 -5.65
CA ILE A 22 -6.30 -8.52 -5.91
C ILE A 22 -5.32 -7.42 -6.34
N VAL A 23 -5.68 -6.68 -7.38
CA VAL A 23 -4.90 -5.55 -7.88
C VAL A 23 -5.73 -4.28 -7.75
N VAL A 24 -5.22 -3.30 -7.02
CA VAL A 24 -5.88 -2.00 -6.82
C VAL A 24 -5.13 -0.93 -7.62
N VAL A 25 -5.83 -0.15 -8.43
CA VAL A 25 -5.24 0.82 -9.36
C VAL A 25 -6.03 2.11 -9.46
N GLU A 26 -5.33 3.21 -9.75
CA GLU A 26 -5.97 4.51 -10.00
C GLU A 26 -6.39 4.66 -11.46
N GLY A 27 -7.70 4.74 -11.68
CA GLY A 27 -8.33 5.06 -12.96
C GLY A 27 -8.21 4.00 -14.08
N ALA A 28 -9.02 4.21 -15.12
CA ALA A 28 -9.12 3.30 -16.27
C ALA A 28 -7.78 3.01 -16.99
N LYS A 29 -6.87 3.98 -17.08
CA LYS A 29 -5.57 3.80 -17.77
C LYS A 29 -4.69 2.73 -17.08
N GLN A 30 -4.61 2.78 -15.76
CA GLN A 30 -3.82 1.79 -15.02
C GLN A 30 -4.52 0.42 -15.02
N ALA A 31 -5.85 0.40 -14.98
CA ALA A 31 -6.62 -0.83 -15.11
C ALA A 31 -6.38 -1.52 -16.46
N ALA A 32 -6.45 -0.78 -17.57
CA ALA A 32 -6.16 -1.32 -18.91
C ALA A 32 -4.74 -1.89 -19.02
N LYS A 33 -3.76 -1.26 -18.35
CA LYS A 33 -2.38 -1.77 -18.29
C LYS A 33 -2.27 -3.10 -17.54
N VAL A 34 -2.97 -3.23 -16.41
CA VAL A 34 -3.06 -4.50 -15.66
C VAL A 34 -3.76 -5.56 -16.50
N GLU A 35 -4.84 -5.22 -17.18
CA GLU A 35 -5.54 -6.16 -18.07
C GLU A 35 -4.66 -6.64 -19.22
N ALA A 36 -3.87 -5.76 -19.83
CA ALA A 36 -2.89 -6.14 -20.84
C ALA A 36 -1.82 -7.11 -20.29
N ALA A 37 -1.46 -6.97 -19.01
CA ALA A 37 -0.53 -7.89 -18.35
C ALA A 37 -1.17 -9.28 -18.12
N LEU A 38 -2.47 -9.33 -17.80
CA LEU A 38 -3.25 -10.54 -17.49
C LEU A 38 -3.63 -11.42 -18.70
N ARG A 39 -3.46 -10.95 -19.95
CA ARG A 39 -3.92 -11.63 -21.18
C ARG A 39 -3.35 -13.05 -21.43
N ARG A 40 -2.49 -13.58 -20.57
CA ARG A 40 -2.01 -14.97 -20.60
C ARG A 40 -2.24 -15.60 -19.23
N ASP A 41 -2.98 -16.72 -19.22
CA ASP A 41 -3.36 -17.61 -18.10
C ASP A 41 -3.27 -17.00 -16.68
N ALA A 42 -4.42 -16.70 -16.07
CA ALA A 42 -4.50 -15.91 -14.84
C ALA A 42 -3.89 -16.63 -13.62
N LEU A 43 -2.63 -16.28 -13.27
CA LEU A 43 -1.76 -16.92 -12.27
C LEU A 43 -2.17 -16.72 -10.78
N GLY A 44 -3.43 -16.35 -10.49
CA GLY A 44 -3.96 -16.21 -9.12
C GLY A 44 -4.72 -14.90 -8.83
N VAL A 45 -4.69 -13.94 -9.76
CA VAL A 45 -5.47 -12.70 -9.65
C VAL A 45 -6.96 -13.00 -9.83
N ARG A 46 -7.77 -12.61 -8.84
CA ARG A 46 -9.23 -12.79 -8.80
C ARG A 46 -10.00 -11.50 -9.08
N ALA A 47 -9.40 -10.35 -8.82
CA ALA A 47 -10.04 -9.05 -9.02
C ALA A 47 -9.06 -7.92 -9.38
N VAL A 48 -9.53 -7.01 -10.24
CA VAL A 48 -8.94 -5.69 -10.48
C VAL A 48 -9.93 -4.64 -9.96
N VAL A 49 -9.47 -3.81 -9.02
CA VAL A 49 -10.25 -2.77 -8.36
C VAL A 49 -9.73 -1.39 -8.79
N ALA A 50 -10.58 -0.61 -9.43
CA ALA A 50 -10.25 0.76 -9.82
C ALA A 50 -10.76 1.77 -8.77
N TYR A 51 -9.90 2.69 -8.36
CA TYR A 51 -10.25 3.85 -7.52
C TYR A 51 -9.93 5.17 -8.23
N GLY A 52 -10.47 6.27 -7.71
CA GLY A 52 -10.36 7.60 -8.31
C GLY A 52 -11.60 8.00 -9.10
N GLU A 53 -11.73 9.30 -9.38
CA GLU A 53 -12.79 9.84 -10.23
C GLU A 53 -12.49 9.48 -11.70
N ASP A 54 -13.04 8.36 -12.15
CA ASP A 54 -12.97 7.95 -13.55
C ASP A 54 -13.71 8.98 -14.43
N ARG A 55 -12.95 9.84 -15.13
CA ARG A 55 -13.42 10.59 -16.31
C ARG A 55 -13.61 9.67 -17.54
N GLU A 56 -13.05 8.46 -17.50
CA GLU A 56 -13.11 7.46 -18.57
C GLU A 56 -13.90 6.23 -18.12
N PRO A 57 -14.77 5.62 -18.95
CA PRO A 57 -15.54 4.46 -18.54
C PRO A 57 -14.64 3.24 -18.23
N PHE A 58 -14.57 2.83 -16.97
CA PHE A 58 -14.09 1.49 -16.63
C PHE A 58 -15.18 0.47 -16.99
N GLU A 59 -14.96 -0.29 -18.06
CA GLU A 59 -15.89 -1.32 -18.51
C GLU A 59 -16.01 -2.44 -17.46
N ARG A 60 -17.20 -2.52 -16.87
CA ARG A 60 -17.55 -3.58 -15.93
C ARG A 60 -17.72 -4.89 -16.66
N GLY A 61 -17.38 -5.99 -15.99
CA GLY A 61 -17.60 -7.33 -16.49
C GLY A 61 -16.67 -8.33 -15.84
N ALA A 62 -16.82 -9.58 -16.22
CA ALA A 62 -15.89 -10.64 -15.88
C ALA A 62 -15.39 -11.23 -17.20
N THR A 63 -14.09 -11.40 -17.34
CA THR A 63 -13.64 -12.60 -18.09
C THR A 63 -13.91 -13.80 -17.19
N ALA A 64 -13.88 -15.03 -17.70
CA ALA A 64 -14.17 -16.23 -16.90
C ALA A 64 -13.31 -16.37 -15.60
N LEU A 65 -12.25 -15.56 -15.42
CA LEU A 65 -11.26 -15.69 -14.35
C LEU A 65 -11.06 -14.44 -13.45
N VAL A 66 -11.42 -13.23 -13.90
CA VAL A 66 -11.07 -11.98 -13.18
C VAL A 66 -12.26 -11.02 -13.08
N ARG A 67 -12.63 -10.62 -11.84
CA ARG A 67 -13.66 -9.61 -11.56
C ARG A 67 -13.12 -8.18 -11.76
N ARG A 68 -13.91 -7.32 -12.38
CA ARG A 68 -13.65 -5.87 -12.49
C ARG A 68 -14.57 -5.11 -11.55
N LEU A 69 -14.02 -4.39 -10.57
CA LEU A 69 -14.78 -3.68 -9.54
C LEU A 69 -14.35 -2.21 -9.46
N ARG A 70 -15.31 -1.33 -9.19
CA ARG A 70 -15.05 0.02 -8.70
C ARG A 70 -14.76 -0.03 -7.20
N TRP A 71 -14.07 0.97 -6.68
CA TRP A 71 -13.76 1.08 -5.26
C TRP A 71 -15.00 0.96 -4.37
N ALA A 72 -16.08 1.68 -4.69
CA ALA A 72 -17.33 1.63 -3.95
C ALA A 72 -17.96 0.21 -3.89
N GLU A 73 -17.84 -0.55 -4.98
CA GLU A 73 -18.33 -1.93 -5.04
C GLU A 73 -17.44 -2.87 -4.23
N PHE A 74 -16.13 -2.65 -4.24
CA PHE A 74 -15.18 -3.44 -3.47
C PHE A 74 -15.34 -3.24 -1.96
N VAL A 75 -15.49 -1.99 -1.49
CA VAL A 75 -15.67 -1.70 -0.05
C VAL A 75 -17.03 -2.13 0.49
N ALA A 76 -18.04 -2.29 -0.37
CA ALA A 76 -19.35 -2.80 0.00
C ALA A 76 -19.38 -4.33 0.18
N ILE A 77 -18.30 -5.04 -0.18
CA ILE A 77 -18.19 -6.48 0.05
C ILE A 77 -17.89 -6.71 1.53
N GLU A 78 -18.80 -7.39 2.22
CA GLU A 78 -18.55 -7.85 3.59
C GLU A 78 -17.42 -8.88 3.60
N GLY A 79 -16.40 -8.60 4.42
CA GLY A 79 -15.25 -9.47 4.64
C GLY A 79 -15.38 -10.26 5.94
N PRO A 80 -14.55 -11.31 6.11
CA PRO A 80 -14.44 -11.97 7.40
C PRO A 80 -13.90 -11.01 8.46
N ASP A 81 -14.23 -11.24 9.73
CA ASP A 81 -13.53 -10.61 10.85
C ASP A 81 -12.07 -11.07 10.83
N VAL A 82 -11.14 -10.12 10.71
CA VAL A 82 -9.69 -10.36 10.63
C VAL A 82 -8.97 -10.10 11.96
N THR A 83 -9.72 -9.85 13.04
CA THR A 83 -9.16 -9.50 14.35
C THR A 83 -8.27 -10.61 14.90
N LEU A 84 -8.66 -11.88 14.71
CA LEU A 84 -7.87 -13.03 15.18
C LEU A 84 -6.58 -13.21 14.37
N GLU A 85 -6.64 -13.02 13.04
CA GLU A 85 -5.48 -13.07 12.14
C GLU A 85 -4.49 -11.95 12.47
N ALA A 86 -5.00 -10.75 12.77
CA ALA A 86 -4.19 -9.63 13.23
C ALA A 86 -3.53 -9.94 14.60
N ALA A 87 -4.25 -10.54 15.53
CA ALA A 87 -3.71 -10.94 16.84
C ALA A 87 -2.65 -12.05 16.76
N ARG A 88 -2.63 -12.83 15.67
CA ARG A 88 -1.64 -13.89 15.43
C ARG A 88 -0.33 -13.39 14.82
N GLN A 89 -0.22 -12.11 14.50
CA GLN A 89 1.00 -11.54 13.92
C GLN A 89 2.20 -11.70 14.86
N ARG A 90 3.38 -11.96 14.28
CA ARG A 90 4.65 -12.14 15.00
C ARG A 90 5.76 -11.31 14.36
N PRO A 91 6.78 -10.89 15.14
CA PRO A 91 7.98 -10.28 14.58
C PRO A 91 8.58 -11.12 13.45
N GLY A 92 9.07 -10.46 12.41
CA GLY A 92 9.59 -11.09 11.20
C GLY A 92 8.54 -11.48 10.16
N GLN A 93 7.23 -11.38 10.45
CA GLN A 93 6.21 -11.62 9.43
C GLN A 93 6.08 -10.42 8.48
N THR A 94 6.20 -10.70 7.17
CA THR A 94 6.13 -9.71 6.09
C THR A 94 4.77 -9.04 6.03
N CYS A 95 4.75 -7.70 6.05
CA CYS A 95 3.54 -6.90 5.90
C CYS A 95 3.41 -6.27 4.51
N THR A 96 4.53 -5.98 3.84
CA THR A 96 4.53 -5.36 2.51
C THR A 96 5.73 -5.80 1.69
N LEU A 97 5.54 -5.81 0.37
CA LEU A 97 6.61 -6.01 -0.61
C LEU A 97 6.84 -4.70 -1.37
N ILE A 98 8.08 -4.22 -1.39
CA ILE A 98 8.50 -3.10 -2.23
C ILE A 98 9.34 -3.63 -3.38
N TYR A 99 8.86 -3.44 -4.60
CA TYR A 99 9.59 -3.84 -5.80
C TYR A 99 10.55 -2.72 -6.20
N THR A 100 11.82 -3.05 -6.34
CA THR A 100 12.88 -2.13 -6.77
C THR A 100 13.43 -2.53 -8.12
N SER A 101 13.68 -1.56 -9.01
CA SER A 101 14.41 -1.77 -10.26
C SER A 101 15.87 -2.06 -9.91
N GLY A 102 16.23 -3.32 -9.72
CA GLY A 102 17.63 -3.70 -9.52
C GLY A 102 18.50 -3.26 -10.71
N THR A 103 19.81 -3.20 -10.50
CA THR A 103 20.77 -2.80 -11.54
C THR A 103 20.94 -3.82 -12.67
N THR A 104 20.46 -5.05 -12.49
CA THR A 104 20.62 -6.16 -13.44
C THR A 104 19.37 -7.06 -13.46
N GLY A 105 18.36 -6.70 -14.26
CA GLY A 105 17.24 -7.58 -14.60
C GLY A 105 15.92 -7.29 -13.89
N SER A 106 15.13 -8.34 -13.66
CA SER A 106 13.76 -8.23 -13.13
C SER A 106 13.72 -7.56 -11.74
N PRO A 107 12.66 -6.80 -11.42
CA PRO A 107 12.54 -6.13 -10.13
C PRO A 107 12.67 -7.09 -8.93
N LYS A 108 13.39 -6.68 -7.88
CA LYS A 108 13.50 -7.49 -6.66
C LYS A 108 12.40 -7.09 -5.67
N ALA A 109 11.73 -8.08 -5.08
CA ALA A 109 10.77 -7.85 -4.00
C ALA A 109 11.50 -7.75 -2.65
N VAL A 110 11.58 -6.55 -2.09
CA VAL A 110 12.05 -6.36 -0.72
C VAL A 110 10.89 -6.64 0.23
N ALA A 111 11.03 -7.71 1.02
CA ALA A 111 10.08 -8.07 2.06
C ALA A 111 10.34 -7.23 3.32
N ILE A 112 9.30 -6.53 3.77
CA ILE A 112 9.35 -5.68 4.95
C ILE A 112 8.38 -6.24 5.97
N SER A 113 8.86 -6.52 7.17
CA SER A 113 8.06 -7.04 8.27
C SER A 113 7.42 -5.92 9.10
N HIS A 114 6.37 -6.27 9.84
CA HIS A 114 5.67 -5.34 10.73
C HIS A 114 6.61 -4.70 11.77
N ASP A 115 7.46 -5.49 12.40
CA ASP A 115 8.44 -5.02 13.40
C ASP A 115 9.53 -4.15 12.77
N ASN A 116 9.99 -4.48 11.56
CA ASN A 116 10.99 -3.66 10.87
C ASN A 116 10.46 -2.26 10.57
N ILE A 117 9.28 -2.14 9.96
CA ILE A 117 8.74 -0.84 9.57
C ILE A 117 8.34 0.01 10.78
N THR A 118 7.77 -0.62 11.82
CA THR A 118 7.39 0.09 13.05
C THR A 118 8.61 0.58 13.83
N TRP A 119 9.69 -0.21 13.89
CA TRP A 119 10.95 0.23 14.49
C TRP A 119 11.56 1.42 13.73
N ILE A 120 11.67 1.33 12.40
CA ILE A 120 12.22 2.42 11.57
C ILE A 120 11.46 3.72 11.82
N VAL A 121 10.14 3.66 11.76
CA VAL A 121 9.26 4.81 11.93
C VAL A 121 9.40 5.43 13.32
N ARG A 122 9.47 4.61 14.38
CA ARG A 122 9.64 5.11 15.75
C ARG A 122 10.99 5.79 15.94
N THR A 123 12.06 5.18 15.45
CA THR A 123 13.40 5.75 15.50
C THR A 123 13.46 7.06 14.71
N PHE A 124 12.88 7.09 13.51
CA PHE A 124 12.81 8.30 12.69
C PHE A 124 12.02 9.40 13.40
N ALA A 125 10.87 9.08 13.98
CA ALA A 125 10.05 10.05 14.69
C ALA A 125 10.80 10.67 15.89
N ALA A 126 11.48 9.84 16.68
CA ALA A 126 12.30 10.31 17.80
C ALA A 126 13.47 11.20 17.34
N MET A 127 14.16 10.81 16.26
CA MET A 127 15.30 11.58 15.73
C MET A 127 14.88 12.95 15.17
N MET A 128 13.72 13.02 14.52
CA MET A 128 13.23 14.23 13.86
C MET A 128 12.34 15.09 14.77
N GLY A 129 12.04 14.64 15.99
CA GLY A 129 11.11 15.29 16.89
C GLY A 129 9.65 15.21 16.44
N PHE A 130 9.32 14.39 15.44
CA PHE A 130 7.93 14.13 15.07
C PHE A 130 7.19 13.49 16.24
N GLY A 131 5.95 13.90 16.45
CA GLY A 131 5.11 13.24 17.44
C GLY A 131 4.88 14.05 18.72
N HIS A 132 5.59 15.16 18.89
CA HIS A 132 5.61 15.93 20.13
C HIS A 132 4.80 17.22 20.06
N ALA A 133 4.36 17.63 18.86
CA ALA A 133 3.54 18.80 18.63
C ALA A 133 2.12 18.36 18.26
N GLY A 134 1.11 18.79 19.03
CA GLY A 134 -0.28 18.31 18.96
C GLY A 134 -0.86 18.08 17.55
N HIS A 135 -0.47 18.89 16.57
CA HIS A 135 -0.83 18.70 15.16
C HIS A 135 0.41 18.70 14.25
N GLU A 136 0.61 17.58 13.55
CA GLU A 136 1.66 17.42 12.55
C GLU A 136 1.11 17.62 11.14
N ARG A 137 1.88 18.28 10.27
CA ARG A 137 1.55 18.46 8.85
C ARG A 137 2.69 17.94 8.00
N LEU A 138 2.38 16.96 7.15
CA LEU A 138 3.33 16.32 6.26
C LEU A 138 2.97 16.60 4.82
N VAL A 139 3.97 16.86 3.98
CA VAL A 139 3.80 16.96 2.53
C VAL A 139 4.39 15.70 1.90
N SER A 140 3.52 14.83 1.40
CA SER A 140 3.86 13.64 0.62
C SER A 140 4.28 14.06 -0.79
N TYR A 141 5.56 13.90 -1.11
CA TYR A 141 6.11 14.17 -2.44
C TYR A 141 6.52 12.89 -3.21
N LEU A 142 6.72 11.78 -2.50
CA LEU A 142 7.17 10.54 -3.12
C LEU A 142 5.98 9.64 -3.51
N PRO A 143 6.10 8.84 -4.58
CA PRO A 143 5.09 7.84 -4.89
C PRO A 143 4.98 6.80 -3.77
N LEU A 144 3.77 6.38 -3.38
CA LEU A 144 3.51 5.30 -2.40
C LEU A 144 4.07 3.91 -2.80
N SER A 145 4.65 3.80 -3.99
CA SER A 145 5.44 2.63 -4.41
C SER A 145 6.83 2.59 -3.78
N HIS A 146 7.31 3.71 -3.23
CA HIS A 146 8.60 3.84 -2.57
C HIS A 146 8.47 3.67 -1.05
N ILE A 147 9.43 2.98 -0.42
CA ILE A 147 9.37 2.69 1.02
C ILE A 147 9.38 3.97 1.88
N ALA A 148 10.15 4.99 1.50
CA ALA A 148 10.17 6.24 2.26
C ALA A 148 8.78 6.92 2.33
N ALA A 149 8.02 6.89 1.23
CA ALA A 149 6.65 7.41 1.21
C ALA A 149 5.73 6.55 2.09
N GLN A 150 5.79 5.22 1.99
CA GLN A 150 4.99 4.36 2.89
C GLN A 150 5.34 4.58 4.37
N ALA A 151 6.63 4.67 4.70
CA ALA A 151 7.11 4.86 6.06
C ALA A 151 6.60 6.18 6.66
N ILE A 152 6.69 7.29 5.93
CA ILE A 152 6.35 8.62 6.44
C ILE A 152 4.85 8.91 6.28
N ASP A 153 4.29 8.69 5.11
CA ASP A 153 2.92 9.12 4.78
C ASP A 153 1.87 8.21 5.42
N VAL A 154 2.21 6.94 5.65
CA VAL A 154 1.26 5.94 6.20
C VAL A 154 1.68 5.51 7.60
N TYR A 155 2.83 4.85 7.73
CA TYR A 155 3.18 4.15 8.97
C TYR A 155 3.54 5.11 10.11
N ALA A 156 4.18 6.25 9.85
CA ALA A 156 4.45 7.27 10.87
C ALA A 156 3.18 7.78 11.50
N ASN A 157 2.21 8.18 10.70
CA ASN A 157 0.92 8.66 11.18
C ASN A 157 0.19 7.58 12.01
N LEU A 158 0.19 6.32 11.55
CA LEU A 158 -0.41 5.22 12.31
C LEU A 158 0.32 4.91 13.63
N CYS A 159 1.62 5.17 13.70
CA CYS A 159 2.42 4.89 14.90
C CYS A 159 2.46 6.06 15.90
N THR A 160 2.17 7.30 15.47
CA THR A 160 2.27 8.49 16.33
C THR A 160 0.91 9.05 16.75
N VAL A 161 -0.14 8.88 15.93
CA VAL A 161 -1.50 9.35 16.25
C VAL A 161 -2.24 8.32 17.11
N GLY A 162 -2.86 8.75 18.22
CA GLY A 162 -3.81 7.93 18.99
C GLY A 162 -3.25 7.04 20.12
N ARG A 163 -2.02 7.27 20.60
CA ARG A 163 -1.49 6.52 21.76
C ARG A 163 -2.14 6.92 23.09
N ARG A 164 -2.41 5.93 23.96
CA ARG A 164 -2.82 6.17 25.36
C ARG A 164 -1.62 6.58 26.20
N VAL A 165 -1.86 7.46 27.17
CA VAL A 165 -0.88 7.86 28.19
C VAL A 165 -0.57 6.65 29.06
N GLY A 166 0.71 6.28 29.19
CA GLY A 166 1.18 5.24 30.11
C GLY A 166 2.17 4.21 29.53
N ASP A 167 2.25 4.08 28.20
CA ASP A 167 3.12 3.08 27.53
C ASP A 167 4.47 3.68 27.07
N ASP A 168 5.25 4.22 28.02
CA ASP A 168 6.66 4.69 27.90
C ASP A 168 6.91 6.21 27.85
N ASP A 169 8.09 6.56 28.37
CA ASP A 169 8.57 7.81 29.00
C ASP A 169 8.80 9.03 28.09
N TYR A 170 8.04 9.19 27.00
CA TYR A 170 8.25 10.27 26.02
C TYR A 170 6.96 11.08 25.79
N GLY A 171 7.11 12.42 25.82
CA GLY A 171 6.05 13.41 26.02
C GLY A 171 4.95 13.56 24.95
N ALA A 172 4.26 14.71 25.02
CA ALA A 172 2.95 15.09 24.47
C ALA A 172 2.41 14.39 23.19
N ARG A 173 1.08 14.21 23.15
CA ARG A 173 0.30 13.49 22.12
C ARG A 173 0.31 14.17 20.74
N VAL A 174 0.31 13.40 19.65
CA VAL A 174 -0.28 13.82 18.37
C VAL A 174 -1.77 13.53 18.37
N GLU A 175 -2.57 14.58 18.27
CA GLU A 175 -4.03 14.48 18.22
C GLU A 175 -4.51 14.19 16.80
N ALA A 176 -3.83 14.74 15.79
CA ALA A 176 -4.07 14.45 14.39
C ALA A 176 -2.82 14.74 13.56
N ALA A 177 -2.66 13.97 12.47
CA ALA A 177 -1.68 14.25 11.43
C ALA A 177 -2.38 14.35 10.08
N THR A 178 -2.07 15.41 9.33
CA THR A 178 -2.63 15.64 7.99
C THR A 178 -1.53 15.48 6.95
N VAL A 179 -1.75 14.57 6.00
CA VAL A 179 -0.85 14.37 4.86
C VAL A 179 -1.42 15.09 3.64
N TYR A 180 -0.65 16.02 3.10
CA TYR A 180 -0.94 16.71 1.84
C TYR A 180 -0.16 16.04 0.71
N PHE A 181 -0.85 15.58 -0.32
CA PHE A 181 -0.19 15.01 -1.51
C PHE A 181 0.18 16.14 -2.47
N ALA A 182 1.48 16.33 -2.72
CA ALA A 182 1.94 17.21 -3.77
C ALA A 182 1.55 16.59 -5.13
N ARG A 183 0.61 17.22 -5.83
CA ARG A 183 0.25 16.87 -7.21
C ARG A 183 1.20 17.53 -8.20
#